data_AF-A0A838A6T6-F1
#
_entry.id   AF-A0A838A6T6-F1
#
_cell.length_a   1.000
_cell.length_b   1.000
_cell.length_c   1.000
_cell.angle_alpha   90.00
_cell.angle_beta   90.00
_cell.angle_gamma   90.00
#
_symmetry.space_group_name_H-M   'P 1'
#
loop_
_entity.id
_entity.type
_entity.pdbx_description
1 polymer ?
#
loop_
_entity_poly.entity_id
_entity_poly.type
_entity_poly.pdbx_seq_one_letter_code
_entity_poly.pdbx_strand_id
1 'polypeptide(L)'
;MPDTRQRPTSTGRGWVAVPPVSPPRGRPEPPERPYTGPPSYPAPPRWGFPSVTWRWPTSVPGTVTEHDDPVRRQWVLGGRLLVLLIITATLAAIATGAEVWRYVLLVRSRDSALNSSMVLSSDALVVSASVLLFIVAVVTIAASYLWILRVRAAIAEQRGMDPPRSAWRIAAGLFVPGVNWVLAGPIVAELEHLASGYSATARPRPSRLVFAWWAAWVANGVLVTVTLLWRTRDGVQAQADSVLLTAITDLAALLLAALTVLLVRHVMSLLAPMAAEKLRGSWVAAVRDAPRPELRPRRTPWARR
;
A
#
# COMPACT_ATOMS: atom_id res chain seq x y z
N MET A 1 44.60 14.00 101.48
CA MET A 1 43.12 14.02 101.46
C MET A 1 42.70 14.65 100.12
N PRO A 2 41.76 14.04 99.36
CA PRO A 2 42.09 13.13 98.26
C PRO A 2 42.02 13.73 96.85
N ASP A 3 42.77 13.06 95.98
CA ASP A 3 42.88 13.17 94.52
C ASP A 3 41.56 12.77 93.84
N THR A 4 40.94 13.67 93.08
CA THR A 4 39.76 13.36 92.24
C THR A 4 40.09 13.57 90.77
N ARG A 5 40.86 12.63 90.20
CA ARG A 5 40.88 12.43 88.74
C ARG A 5 39.59 11.73 88.31
N GLN A 6 38.66 12.49 87.76
CA GLN A 6 37.52 11.93 87.03
C GLN A 6 38.03 11.26 85.75
N ARG A 7 37.91 9.93 85.67
CA ARG A 7 38.11 9.19 84.41
C ARG A 7 36.82 9.31 83.57
N PRO A 8 36.91 9.61 82.27
CA PRO A 8 35.74 9.54 81.40
C PRO A 8 35.27 8.08 81.32
N THR A 9 33.98 7.86 81.56
CA THR A 9 33.32 6.57 81.34
C THR A 9 33.35 6.25 79.85
N SER A 10 34.17 5.28 79.46
CA SER A 10 34.08 4.72 78.11
C SER A 10 32.71 4.02 77.99
N THR A 11 31.77 4.64 77.28
CA THR A 11 30.57 3.94 76.79
C THR A 11 31.04 2.89 75.79
N GLY A 12 31.33 1.68 76.30
CA GLY A 12 31.63 0.52 75.48
C GLY A 12 30.43 0.19 74.62
N ARG A 13 30.51 0.48 73.32
CA ARG A 13 29.54 -0.01 72.34
C ARG A 13 29.79 -1.51 72.17
N GLY A 14 29.05 -2.31 72.93
CA GLY A 14 29.01 -3.75 72.75
C GLY A 14 28.30 -4.07 71.43
N TRP A 15 29.06 -4.53 70.44
CA TRP A 15 28.47 -5.09 69.24
C TRP A 15 27.96 -6.49 69.57
N VAL A 16 26.64 -6.67 69.57
CA VAL A 16 26.01 -7.98 69.67
C VAL A 16 25.73 -8.43 68.24
N ALA A 17 26.37 -9.51 67.80
CA ALA A 17 26.04 -10.15 66.53
C ALA A 17 24.69 -10.86 66.68
N VAL A 18 23.66 -10.32 66.04
CA VAL A 18 22.37 -10.99 65.90
C VAL A 18 22.45 -11.90 64.68
N PRO A 19 22.13 -13.21 64.78
CA PRO A 19 22.10 -14.07 63.62
C PRO A 19 21.07 -13.54 62.61
N PRO A 20 21.34 -13.60 61.29
CA PRO A 20 20.35 -13.21 60.29
C PRO A 20 19.11 -14.10 60.45
N VAL A 21 17.93 -13.48 60.37
CA VAL A 21 16.65 -14.19 60.30
C VAL A 21 16.75 -15.23 59.18
N SER A 22 16.45 -16.49 59.50
CA SER A 22 16.50 -17.58 58.52
C SER A 22 15.59 -17.21 57.33
N PRO A 23 16.08 -17.32 56.08
CA PRO A 23 15.26 -17.01 54.93
C PRO A 23 14.01 -17.89 54.94
N PRO A 24 12.85 -17.36 54.50
CA PRO A 24 11.64 -18.18 54.37
C PRO A 24 11.96 -19.40 53.51
N ARG A 25 11.45 -20.57 53.94
CA ARG A 25 11.65 -21.84 53.22
C ARG A 25 11.33 -21.62 51.74
N GLY A 26 12.33 -21.83 50.89
CA GLY A 26 12.23 -21.65 49.46
C GLY A 26 11.06 -22.46 48.89
N ARG A 27 10.38 -21.87 47.92
CA ARG A 27 9.37 -22.57 47.11
C ARG A 27 10.03 -23.82 46.50
N PRO A 28 9.34 -24.98 46.46
CA PRO A 28 9.93 -26.20 45.89
C PRO A 28 10.50 -25.91 44.50
N GLU A 29 11.77 -26.24 44.31
CA GLU A 29 12.44 -26.07 43.03
C GLU A 29 11.70 -26.87 41.97
N PRO A 30 11.44 -26.28 40.80
CA PRO A 30 10.94 -27.04 39.66
C PRO A 30 11.90 -28.20 39.39
N PRO A 31 11.38 -29.41 39.07
CA PRO A 31 12.24 -30.54 38.75
C PRO A 31 13.19 -30.16 37.62
N GLU A 32 14.49 -30.45 37.81
CA GLU A 32 15.52 -30.22 36.80
C GLU A 32 15.10 -30.95 35.51
N ARG A 33 14.86 -30.17 34.46
CA ARG A 33 14.55 -30.74 33.15
C ARG A 33 15.83 -31.36 32.59
N PRO A 34 15.79 -32.60 32.06
CA PRO A 34 16.93 -33.19 31.39
C PRO A 34 17.48 -32.26 30.30
N TYR A 35 18.80 -32.09 30.27
CA TYR A 35 19.46 -31.24 29.27
C TYR A 35 19.23 -31.79 27.86
N THR A 36 18.48 -31.07 27.02
CA THR A 36 18.09 -31.51 25.67
C THR A 36 19.14 -31.19 24.59
N GLY A 37 20.38 -30.88 24.99
CA GLY A 37 21.44 -30.47 24.07
C GLY A 37 21.58 -28.96 23.92
N PRO A 38 22.62 -28.51 23.18
CA PRO A 38 22.86 -27.10 22.94
C PRO A 38 21.73 -26.47 22.12
N PRO A 39 21.40 -25.19 22.33
CA PRO A 39 20.38 -24.51 21.53
C PRO A 39 20.71 -24.58 20.04
N SER A 40 19.77 -25.08 19.23
CA SER A 40 19.89 -25.05 17.77
C SER A 40 19.56 -23.65 17.27
N TYR A 41 20.54 -22.97 16.70
CA TYR A 41 20.31 -21.68 16.04
C TYR A 41 20.21 -21.89 14.53
N PRO A 42 19.26 -21.21 13.84
CA PRO A 42 19.11 -21.29 12.38
C PRO A 42 20.30 -20.68 11.63
N ALA A 43 21.18 -19.93 12.31
CA ALA A 43 22.41 -19.39 11.77
C ALA A 43 23.48 -19.32 12.87
N PRO A 44 24.79 -19.32 12.50
CA PRO A 44 25.87 -19.14 13.46
C PRO A 44 25.70 -17.82 14.24
N PRO A 45 25.64 -17.88 15.58
CA PRO A 45 25.44 -16.68 16.39
C PRO A 45 26.64 -15.74 16.26
N ARG A 46 26.37 -14.46 15.95
CA ARG A 46 27.40 -13.41 15.89
C ARG A 46 27.42 -12.65 17.21
N TRP A 47 28.10 -13.18 18.24
CA TRP A 47 28.24 -12.55 19.56
C TRP A 47 29.26 -11.40 19.61
N GLY A 48 29.79 -10.98 18.46
CA GLY A 48 30.61 -9.76 18.38
C GLY A 48 29.72 -8.53 18.46
N PHE A 49 30.14 -7.50 19.22
CA PHE A 49 29.57 -6.17 19.09
C PHE A 49 29.77 -5.71 17.64
N PRO A 50 28.70 -5.52 16.85
CA PRO A 50 28.84 -4.90 15.54
C PRO A 50 29.43 -3.51 15.76
N SER A 51 30.31 -3.02 14.89
CA SER A 51 30.64 -1.60 14.87
C SER A 51 29.38 -0.83 14.46
N VAL A 52 28.59 -0.40 15.46
CA VAL A 52 27.27 0.24 15.30
C VAL A 52 27.40 1.69 14.82
N THR A 53 28.43 2.01 14.03
CA THR A 53 28.54 3.39 13.56
C THR A 53 27.47 3.68 12.52
N TRP A 54 27.29 2.89 11.46
CA TRP A 54 26.27 3.18 10.43
C TRP A 54 25.89 1.96 9.57
N ARG A 55 25.45 0.85 10.16
CA ARG A 55 24.94 -0.30 9.38
C ARG A 55 23.48 -0.59 9.68
N TRP A 56 22.67 -0.63 8.62
CA TRP A 56 21.33 -1.21 8.65
C TRP A 56 21.42 -2.66 9.16
N PRO A 57 20.47 -3.09 10.02
CA PRO A 57 20.51 -4.43 10.61
C PRO A 57 20.55 -5.47 9.48
N THR A 58 21.72 -6.08 9.29
CA THR A 58 21.88 -7.13 8.28
C THR A 58 21.32 -8.40 8.90
N SER A 59 20.09 -8.73 8.50
CA SER A 59 19.38 -10.00 8.66
C SER A 59 20.13 -11.07 9.46
N VAL A 60 19.95 -11.06 10.78
CA VAL A 60 20.13 -12.26 11.59
C VAL A 60 18.82 -13.03 11.49
N PRO A 61 18.81 -14.29 11.00
CA PRO A 61 17.60 -15.11 10.98
C PRO A 61 17.00 -15.18 12.39
N GLY A 62 15.73 -14.78 12.53
CA GLY A 62 15.03 -14.73 13.82
C GLY A 62 15.08 -13.39 14.58
N THR A 63 15.68 -12.33 14.03
CA THR A 63 15.54 -10.97 14.58
C THR A 63 14.32 -10.26 14.01
N VAL A 64 13.63 -9.49 14.87
CA VAL A 64 12.34 -8.79 14.63
C VAL A 64 12.33 -7.90 13.36
N THR A 65 13.48 -7.61 12.76
CA THR A 65 13.63 -6.93 11.46
C THR A 65 13.21 -7.75 10.25
N GLU A 66 12.92 -9.04 10.40
CA GLU A 66 12.31 -9.89 9.36
C GLU A 66 10.76 -9.85 9.39
N HIS A 67 10.15 -8.85 10.03
CA HIS A 67 8.75 -8.54 9.73
C HIS A 67 8.70 -7.97 8.31
N ASP A 68 8.29 -8.84 7.40
CA ASP A 68 7.91 -8.56 6.02
C ASP A 68 6.94 -7.35 6.02
N ASP A 69 7.49 -6.14 5.88
CA ASP A 69 6.73 -4.89 6.04
C ASP A 69 5.47 -4.95 5.15
N PRO A 70 4.26 -4.98 5.73
CA PRO A 70 3.04 -5.21 4.98
C PRO A 70 2.86 -4.18 3.87
N VAL A 71 3.42 -2.97 4.03
CA VAL A 71 3.44 -1.91 3.01
C VAL A 71 4.43 -2.22 1.89
N ARG A 72 5.62 -2.76 2.18
CA ARG A 72 6.57 -3.20 1.14
C ARG A 72 5.98 -4.30 0.26
N ARG A 73 5.18 -5.22 0.82
CA ARG A 73 4.45 -6.22 0.02
C ARG A 73 3.44 -5.57 -0.93
N GLN A 74 2.79 -4.48 -0.53
CA GLN A 74 1.86 -3.74 -1.41
C GLN A 74 2.54 -3.09 -2.61
N TRP A 75 3.83 -2.76 -2.52
CA TRP A 75 4.60 -2.23 -3.65
C TRP A 75 4.75 -3.25 -4.77
N VAL A 76 5.07 -4.50 -4.42
CA VAL A 76 5.19 -5.59 -5.41
C VAL A 76 3.84 -5.86 -6.06
N LEU A 77 2.77 -5.91 -5.27
CA LEU A 77 1.41 -6.07 -5.78
C LEU A 77 0.97 -4.89 -6.66
N GLY A 78 1.27 -3.67 -6.24
CA GLY A 78 1.01 -2.45 -7.01
C GLY A 78 1.79 -2.41 -8.33
N GLY A 79 3.04 -2.86 -8.33
CA GLY A 79 3.83 -3.02 -9.56
C GLY A 79 3.19 -3.99 -10.56
N ARG A 80 2.69 -5.14 -10.08
CA ARG A 80 1.94 -6.10 -10.93
C ARG A 80 0.65 -5.50 -11.47
N LEU A 81 -0.08 -4.77 -10.62
CA LEU A 81 -1.30 -4.06 -11.03
C LEU A 81 -0.99 -3.00 -12.11
N LEU A 82 0.11 -2.27 -11.98
CA LEU A 82 0.53 -1.30 -12.99
C LEU A 82 0.81 -1.96 -14.35
N VAL A 83 1.45 -3.14 -14.37
CA VAL A 83 1.65 -3.90 -15.61
C VAL A 83 0.31 -4.28 -16.25
N LEU A 84 -0.64 -4.81 -15.46
CA LEU A 84 -1.98 -5.15 -15.94
C LEU A 84 -2.73 -3.93 -16.49
N LEU A 85 -2.65 -2.79 -15.80
CA LEU A 85 -3.27 -1.54 -16.25
C LEU A 85 -2.64 -1.02 -17.55
N ILE A 86 -1.32 -1.13 -17.71
CA ILE A 86 -0.63 -0.76 -18.96
C ILE A 86 -1.07 -1.68 -20.10
N ILE A 87 -1.16 -3.00 -19.87
CA ILE A 87 -1.67 -3.94 -20.88
C ILE A 87 -3.10 -3.59 -21.26
N THR A 88 -3.96 -3.29 -20.27
CA THR A 88 -5.36 -2.88 -20.50
C THR A 88 -5.43 -1.61 -21.34
N ALA A 89 -4.63 -0.59 -21.01
CA ALA A 89 -4.54 0.64 -21.78
C ALA A 89 -4.07 0.38 -23.22
N THR A 90 -3.03 -0.44 -23.41
CA THR A 90 -2.54 -0.81 -24.75
C THR A 90 -3.62 -1.53 -25.57
N LEU A 91 -4.36 -2.47 -24.96
CA LEU A 91 -5.46 -3.16 -25.64
C LEU A 91 -6.61 -2.19 -25.98
N ALA A 92 -6.94 -1.25 -25.10
CA ALA A 92 -7.93 -0.21 -25.38
C ALA A 92 -7.50 0.71 -26.52
N ALA A 93 -6.20 1.05 -26.60
CA ALA A 93 -5.64 1.80 -27.72
C ALA A 93 -5.72 1.02 -29.04
N ILE A 94 -5.43 -0.29 -29.01
CA ILE A 94 -5.56 -1.16 -30.19
C ILE A 94 -7.02 -1.26 -30.62
N ALA A 95 -7.96 -1.47 -29.69
CA ALA A 95 -9.40 -1.53 -29.98
C ALA A 95 -9.90 -0.21 -30.59
N THR A 96 -9.51 0.93 -30.00
CA THR A 96 -9.80 2.26 -30.55
C THR A 96 -9.27 2.39 -31.98
N GLY A 97 -8.01 2.01 -32.22
CA GLY A 97 -7.39 2.06 -33.55
C GLY A 97 -8.09 1.14 -34.56
N ALA A 98 -8.54 -0.04 -34.12
CA ALA A 98 -9.26 -0.99 -34.95
C ALA A 98 -10.63 -0.44 -35.40
N GLU A 99 -11.39 0.18 -34.50
CA GLU A 99 -12.68 0.79 -34.83
C GLU A 99 -12.51 2.06 -35.68
N VAL A 100 -11.47 2.87 -35.42
CA VAL A 100 -11.12 4.00 -36.31
C VAL A 100 -10.78 3.51 -37.71
N TRP A 101 -10.01 2.42 -37.82
CA TRP A 101 -9.71 1.84 -39.12
C TRP A 101 -10.96 1.31 -39.82
N ARG A 102 -11.85 0.63 -39.11
CA ARG A 102 -13.15 0.20 -39.64
C ARG A 102 -13.98 1.39 -40.13
N TYR A 103 -14.03 2.47 -39.36
CA TYR A 103 -14.72 3.68 -39.76
C TYR A 103 -14.17 4.26 -41.06
N VAL A 104 -12.83 4.30 -41.21
CA VAL A 104 -12.19 4.71 -42.47
C VAL A 104 -12.57 3.80 -43.64
N LEU A 105 -12.66 2.48 -43.42
CA LEU A 105 -13.13 1.54 -44.44
C LEU A 105 -14.57 1.83 -44.85
N LEU A 106 -15.48 2.09 -43.90
CA LEU A 106 -16.87 2.47 -44.19
C LEU A 106 -16.98 3.76 -44.99
N VAL A 107 -16.15 4.77 -44.68
CA VAL A 107 -16.12 6.00 -45.46
C VAL A 107 -15.64 5.73 -46.89
N ARG A 108 -14.62 4.88 -47.08
CA ARG A 108 -14.15 4.50 -48.43
C ARG A 108 -15.14 3.62 -49.19
N SER A 109 -15.88 2.77 -48.50
CA SER A 109 -16.86 1.89 -49.15
C SER A 109 -18.04 2.64 -49.75
N ARG A 110 -18.19 3.93 -49.43
CA ARG A 110 -19.20 4.81 -50.02
C ARG A 110 -19.03 4.95 -51.54
N ASP A 111 -17.79 5.08 -52.00
CA ASP A 111 -17.46 5.43 -53.39
C ASP A 111 -16.71 4.31 -54.13
N SER A 112 -16.39 3.19 -53.47
CA SER A 112 -15.61 2.09 -54.05
C SER A 112 -15.89 0.75 -53.39
N ALA A 113 -15.86 -0.34 -54.17
CA ALA A 113 -15.94 -1.68 -53.61
C ALA A 113 -14.67 -2.02 -52.83
N LEU A 114 -14.82 -2.39 -51.55
CA LEU A 114 -13.69 -2.83 -50.72
C LEU A 114 -13.26 -4.26 -51.05
N ASN A 115 -11.97 -4.53 -50.89
CA ASN A 115 -11.44 -5.88 -50.98
C ASN A 115 -11.91 -6.72 -49.77
N SER A 116 -12.48 -7.89 -50.03
CA SER A 116 -12.96 -8.83 -49.00
C SER A 116 -11.92 -9.14 -47.91
N SER A 117 -10.64 -9.27 -48.28
CA SER A 117 -9.56 -9.51 -47.33
C SER A 117 -9.34 -8.37 -46.33
N MET A 118 -9.57 -7.11 -46.74
CA MET A 118 -9.46 -5.95 -45.85
C MET A 118 -10.60 -5.92 -44.84
N VAL A 119 -11.82 -6.23 -45.28
CA VAL A 119 -13.01 -6.31 -44.41
C VAL A 119 -12.81 -7.42 -43.37
N LEU A 120 -12.40 -8.62 -43.82
CA LEU A 120 -12.15 -9.75 -42.94
C LEU A 120 -11.05 -9.45 -41.90
N SER A 121 -10.00 -8.74 -42.29
CA SER A 121 -8.91 -8.33 -41.40
C SER A 121 -9.38 -7.31 -40.36
N SER A 122 -10.21 -6.35 -40.77
CA SER A 122 -10.82 -5.37 -39.86
C SER A 122 -11.73 -6.06 -38.84
N ASP A 123 -12.56 -7.01 -39.30
CA ASP A 123 -13.44 -7.78 -38.42
C ASP A 123 -12.67 -8.62 -37.42
N ALA A 124 -11.65 -9.36 -37.88
CA ALA A 124 -10.80 -10.14 -37.01
C ALA A 124 -10.08 -9.25 -35.97
N LEU A 125 -9.57 -8.10 -36.38
CA LEU A 125 -8.87 -7.17 -35.48
C LEU A 125 -9.81 -6.61 -34.42
N VAL A 126 -11.00 -6.12 -34.79
CA VAL A 126 -11.94 -5.57 -33.81
C VAL A 126 -12.44 -6.64 -32.85
N VAL A 127 -12.81 -7.83 -33.35
CA VAL A 127 -13.29 -8.93 -32.49
C VAL A 127 -12.20 -9.37 -31.53
N SER A 128 -10.97 -9.61 -32.02
CA SER A 128 -9.86 -10.05 -31.17
C SER A 128 -9.46 -8.98 -30.13
N ALA A 129 -9.34 -7.71 -30.54
CA ALA A 129 -9.04 -6.62 -29.63
C ALA A 129 -10.11 -6.46 -28.55
N SER A 130 -11.39 -6.50 -28.93
CA SER A 130 -12.52 -6.37 -28.00
C SER A 130 -12.56 -7.51 -26.98
N VAL A 131 -12.39 -8.76 -27.43
CA VAL A 131 -12.39 -9.94 -26.55
C VAL A 131 -11.22 -9.91 -25.59
N LEU A 132 -10.01 -9.62 -26.08
CA LEU A 132 -8.82 -9.52 -25.23
C LEU A 132 -8.94 -8.37 -24.23
N LEU A 133 -9.39 -7.19 -24.69
CA LEU A 133 -9.63 -6.03 -23.82
C LEU A 133 -10.61 -6.37 -22.72
N PHE A 134 -11.74 -7.02 -23.04
CA PHE A 134 -12.74 -7.42 -22.06
C PHE A 134 -12.15 -8.37 -21.00
N ILE A 135 -11.47 -9.44 -21.42
CA ILE A 135 -10.88 -10.43 -20.51
C ILE A 135 -9.87 -9.75 -19.58
N VAL A 136 -8.95 -8.97 -20.15
CA VAL A 136 -7.90 -8.29 -19.37
C VAL A 136 -8.50 -7.23 -18.47
N ALA A 137 -9.51 -6.47 -18.91
CA ALA A 137 -10.19 -5.47 -18.09
C ALA A 137 -10.85 -6.10 -16.85
N VAL A 138 -11.51 -7.26 -16.99
CA VAL A 138 -12.09 -7.99 -15.85
C VAL A 138 -11.01 -8.38 -14.83
N VAL A 139 -9.90 -8.95 -15.31
CA VAL A 139 -8.76 -9.31 -14.45
C VAL A 139 -8.17 -8.08 -13.76
N THR A 140 -8.00 -6.98 -14.50
CA THR A 140 -7.46 -5.70 -13.98
C THR A 140 -8.38 -5.08 -12.94
N ILE A 141 -9.71 -5.15 -13.12
CA ILE A 141 -10.70 -4.68 -12.14
C ILE A 141 -10.61 -5.51 -10.85
N ALA A 142 -10.57 -6.85 -10.97
CA ALA A 142 -10.45 -7.74 -9.82
C ALA A 142 -9.13 -7.49 -9.07
N ALA A 143 -8.01 -7.37 -9.79
CA ALA A 143 -6.70 -7.05 -9.22
C ALA A 143 -6.71 -5.67 -8.52
N SER A 144 -7.34 -4.67 -9.12
CA SER A 144 -7.49 -3.32 -8.54
C SER A 144 -8.28 -3.37 -7.23
N TYR A 145 -9.41 -4.08 -7.22
CA TYR A 145 -10.23 -4.26 -6.03
C TYR A 145 -9.45 -4.95 -4.89
N LEU A 146 -8.79 -6.07 -5.19
CA LEU A 146 -7.99 -6.80 -4.20
C LEU A 146 -6.83 -5.93 -3.69
N TRP A 147 -6.17 -5.18 -4.57
CA TRP A 147 -5.10 -4.27 -4.18
C TRP A 147 -5.60 -3.17 -3.24
N ILE A 148 -6.74 -2.54 -3.52
CA ILE A 148 -7.35 -1.53 -2.64
C ILE A 148 -7.62 -2.10 -1.25
N LEU A 149 -8.19 -3.31 -1.16
CA LEU A 149 -8.45 -3.96 0.13
C LEU A 149 -7.16 -4.22 0.91
N ARG A 150 -6.12 -4.71 0.22
CA ARG A 150 -4.83 -5.06 0.84
C ARG A 150 -4.06 -3.82 1.29
N VAL A 151 -4.09 -2.74 0.51
CA VAL A 151 -3.51 -1.44 0.92
C VAL A 151 -4.22 -0.91 2.16
N ARG A 152 -5.55 -0.92 2.19
CA ARG A 152 -6.31 -0.44 3.36
C ARG A 152 -6.02 -1.27 4.61
N ALA A 153 -5.94 -2.60 4.48
CA ALA A 153 -5.57 -3.48 5.58
C ALA A 153 -4.15 -3.20 6.09
N ALA A 154 -3.18 -3.03 5.19
CA ALA A 154 -1.80 -2.70 5.56
C ALA A 154 -1.68 -1.35 6.31
N ILE A 155 -2.41 -0.32 5.85
CA ILE A 155 -2.44 0.99 6.54
C ILE A 155 -3.10 0.88 7.92
N ALA A 156 -4.20 0.13 8.02
CA ALA A 156 -4.93 -0.10 9.26
C ALA A 156 -4.04 -0.78 10.32
N GLU A 157 -3.34 -1.84 9.93
CA GLU A 157 -2.38 -2.57 10.78
C GLU A 157 -1.24 -1.67 11.24
N GLN A 158 -0.63 -0.89 10.35
CA GLN A 158 0.44 0.05 10.71
C GLN A 158 0.00 1.14 11.69
N ARG A 159 -1.27 1.55 11.65
CA ARG A 159 -1.80 2.59 12.54
C ARG A 159 -2.48 2.05 13.80
N GLY A 160 -2.58 0.73 13.95
CA GLY A 160 -3.31 0.11 15.05
C GLY A 160 -4.78 0.52 15.09
N MET A 161 -5.39 0.78 13.93
CA MET A 161 -6.79 1.20 13.81
C MET A 161 -7.58 0.19 13.00
N ASP A 162 -8.89 0.07 13.26
CA ASP A 162 -9.77 -0.72 12.41
C ASP A 162 -10.02 -0.03 11.04
N PRO A 163 -10.15 -0.80 9.95
CA PRO A 163 -10.48 -0.24 8.64
C PRO A 163 -11.81 0.53 8.67
N PRO A 164 -11.88 1.77 8.15
CA PRO A 164 -13.06 2.63 8.30
C PRO A 164 -14.31 2.15 7.54
N ARG A 165 -14.16 1.23 6.58
CA ARG A 165 -15.28 0.61 5.84
C ARG A 165 -15.05 -0.89 5.71
N SER A 166 -16.13 -1.66 5.85
CA SER A 166 -16.13 -3.10 5.58
C SER A 166 -15.93 -3.39 4.08
N ALA A 167 -15.30 -4.53 3.76
CA ALA A 167 -15.00 -4.92 2.38
C ALA A 167 -16.26 -4.98 1.50
N TRP A 168 -17.39 -5.45 2.03
CA TRP A 168 -18.68 -5.46 1.34
C TRP A 168 -19.14 -4.06 0.89
N ARG A 169 -18.96 -3.02 1.70
CA ARG A 169 -19.34 -1.65 1.31
C ARG A 169 -18.47 -1.13 0.17
N ILE A 170 -17.21 -1.54 0.10
CA ILE A 170 -16.31 -1.20 -1.01
C ILE A 170 -16.75 -1.96 -2.27
N ALA A 171 -17.05 -3.26 -2.15
CA ALA A 171 -17.56 -4.06 -3.26
C ALA A 171 -18.87 -3.47 -3.81
N ALA A 172 -19.84 -3.17 -2.95
CA ALA A 172 -21.10 -2.55 -3.35
C ALA A 172 -20.87 -1.20 -4.04
N GLY A 173 -19.97 -0.38 -3.49
CA GLY A 173 -19.63 0.92 -4.06
C GLY A 173 -18.82 0.88 -5.36
N LEU A 174 -18.32 -0.28 -5.79
CA LEU A 174 -17.52 -0.41 -7.02
C LEU A 174 -18.22 -1.27 -8.10
N PHE A 175 -18.99 -2.27 -7.69
CA PHE A 175 -19.58 -3.26 -8.60
C PHE A 175 -21.09 -3.13 -8.81
N VAL A 176 -21.83 -2.50 -7.89
CA VAL A 176 -23.27 -2.32 -8.08
C VAL A 176 -23.50 -1.19 -9.10
N PRO A 177 -24.10 -1.47 -10.27
CA PRO A 177 -24.37 -0.44 -11.26
C PRO A 177 -25.22 0.70 -10.68
N GLY A 178 -24.96 1.93 -11.11
CA GLY A 178 -25.58 3.14 -10.57
C GLY A 178 -24.92 3.63 -9.28
N VAL A 179 -24.77 2.75 -8.28
CA VAL A 179 -24.06 3.07 -7.04
C VAL A 179 -22.58 3.35 -7.32
N ASN A 180 -21.96 2.56 -8.21
CA ASN A 180 -20.56 2.70 -8.57
C ASN A 180 -20.22 4.03 -9.27
N TRP A 181 -21.20 4.74 -9.82
CA TRP A 181 -20.99 6.07 -10.42
C TRP A 181 -20.72 7.11 -9.34
N VAL A 182 -21.41 7.00 -8.21
CA VAL A 182 -21.36 7.96 -7.11
C VAL A 182 -20.27 7.60 -6.09
N LEU A 183 -20.11 6.32 -5.75
CA LEU A 183 -19.25 5.90 -4.63
C LEU A 183 -17.80 5.62 -5.02
N ALA A 184 -17.48 5.35 -6.29
CA ALA A 184 -16.11 5.07 -6.71
C ALA A 184 -15.14 6.21 -6.39
N GLY A 185 -15.52 7.46 -6.69
CA GLY A 185 -14.71 8.65 -6.39
C GLY A 185 -14.41 8.82 -4.90
N PRO A 186 -15.42 8.85 -4.01
CA PRO A 186 -15.22 8.90 -2.56
C PRO A 186 -14.36 7.76 -2.00
N ILE A 187 -14.51 6.52 -2.50
CA ILE A 187 -13.70 5.37 -2.07
C ILE A 187 -12.21 5.60 -2.38
N VAL A 188 -11.91 6.11 -3.58
CA VAL A 188 -10.54 6.45 -4.00
C VAL A 188 -10.00 7.67 -3.23
N ALA A 189 -10.83 8.68 -2.99
CA ALA A 189 -10.44 9.85 -2.19
C ALA A 189 -10.11 9.47 -0.74
N GLU A 190 -10.87 8.55 -0.15
CA GLU A 190 -10.55 7.96 1.16
C GLU A 190 -9.22 7.20 1.12
N LEU A 191 -8.96 6.43 0.06
CA LEU A 191 -7.70 5.71 -0.09
C LEU A 191 -6.50 6.68 -0.19
N GLU A 192 -6.62 7.75 -0.96
CA GLU A 192 -5.60 8.80 -1.07
C GLU A 192 -5.36 9.48 0.28
N HIS A 193 -6.42 9.84 1.01
CA HIS A 193 -6.33 10.45 2.34
C HIS A 193 -5.65 9.51 3.35
N LEU A 194 -6.02 8.23 3.33
CA LEU A 194 -5.39 7.20 4.16
C LEU A 194 -3.91 7.05 3.82
N ALA A 195 -3.54 6.99 2.54
CA ALA A 195 -2.15 6.88 2.11
C ALA A 195 -1.31 8.12 2.47
N SER A 196 -1.91 9.31 2.51
CA SER A 196 -1.21 10.58 2.73
C SER A 196 -0.73 10.84 4.18
N GLY A 197 -1.09 10.00 5.16
CA GLY A 197 -0.66 10.23 6.55
C GLY A 197 -1.53 11.22 7.35
N TYR A 198 -2.50 11.88 6.73
CA TYR A 198 -3.37 12.85 7.41
C TYR A 198 -4.21 12.21 8.52
N SER A 199 -4.62 13.03 9.50
CA SER A 199 -5.46 12.60 10.62
C SER A 199 -6.75 11.94 10.13
N ALA A 200 -7.11 10.80 10.74
CA ALA A 200 -8.32 10.03 10.39
C ALA A 200 -9.63 10.84 10.56
N THR A 201 -9.61 11.87 11.38
CA THR A 201 -10.75 12.75 11.68
C THR A 201 -10.92 13.90 10.69
N ALA A 202 -9.94 14.18 9.83
CA ALA A 202 -10.04 15.22 8.82
C ALA A 202 -10.88 14.75 7.62
N ARG A 203 -11.74 15.64 7.10
CA ARG A 203 -12.54 15.34 5.91
C ARG A 203 -11.61 15.08 4.71
N PRO A 204 -11.77 13.96 3.97
CA PRO A 204 -11.01 13.68 2.75
C PRO A 204 -11.19 14.81 1.74
N ARG A 205 -10.09 15.37 1.24
CA ARG A 205 -10.11 16.34 0.14
C ARG A 205 -9.54 15.66 -1.10
N PRO A 206 -10.38 15.32 -2.10
CA PRO A 206 -9.90 14.65 -3.30
C PRO A 206 -8.90 15.55 -4.05
N SER A 207 -7.77 14.98 -4.48
CA SER A 207 -6.88 15.70 -5.37
C SER A 207 -7.52 15.93 -6.74
N ARG A 208 -6.94 16.86 -7.53
CA ARG A 208 -7.37 17.11 -8.92
C ARG A 208 -7.29 15.84 -9.77
N LEU A 209 -6.34 14.96 -9.47
CA LEU A 209 -6.19 13.67 -10.14
C LEU A 209 -7.36 12.74 -9.82
N VAL A 210 -7.73 12.58 -8.54
CA VAL A 210 -8.89 11.77 -8.14
C VAL A 210 -10.17 12.30 -8.76
N PHE A 211 -10.34 13.63 -8.79
CA PHE A 211 -11.49 14.24 -9.44
C PHE A 211 -11.54 13.98 -10.96
N ALA A 212 -10.42 14.17 -11.66
CA ALA A 212 -10.32 13.88 -13.09
C ALA A 212 -10.56 12.40 -13.41
N TRP A 213 -10.00 11.50 -12.60
CA TRP A 213 -10.24 10.06 -12.68
C TRP A 213 -11.72 9.73 -12.47
N TRP A 214 -12.38 10.33 -11.47
CA TRP A 214 -13.79 10.10 -11.21
C TRP A 214 -14.69 10.63 -12.33
N ALA A 215 -14.38 11.80 -12.88
CA ALA A 215 -15.07 12.34 -14.05
C ALA A 215 -14.92 11.41 -15.27
N ALA A 216 -13.71 10.89 -15.52
CA ALA A 216 -13.46 9.92 -16.59
C ALA A 216 -14.21 8.59 -16.36
N TRP A 217 -14.28 8.11 -15.11
CA TRP A 217 -15.04 6.92 -14.74
C TRP A 217 -16.53 7.07 -15.07
N VAL A 218 -17.13 8.20 -14.66
CA VAL A 218 -18.53 8.52 -14.96
C VAL A 218 -18.74 8.67 -16.46
N ALA A 219 -17.90 9.43 -17.15
CA ALA A 219 -18.01 9.62 -18.60
C ALA A 219 -17.91 8.30 -19.38
N ASN A 220 -16.97 7.42 -18.99
CA ASN A 220 -16.85 6.09 -19.58
C ASN A 220 -18.10 5.23 -19.32
N GLY A 221 -18.67 5.28 -18.11
CA GLY A 221 -19.93 4.61 -17.80
C GLY A 221 -21.10 5.11 -18.66
N VAL A 222 -21.20 6.43 -18.87
CA VAL A 222 -22.20 7.04 -19.78
C VAL A 222 -22.01 6.51 -21.19
N LEU A 223 -20.79 6.57 -21.71
CA LEU A 223 -20.48 6.13 -23.06
C LEU A 223 -20.82 4.66 -23.26
N VAL A 224 -20.37 3.77 -22.37
CA VAL A 224 -20.73 2.34 -22.43
C VAL A 224 -22.24 2.15 -22.44
N THR A 225 -22.97 2.85 -21.58
CA THR A 225 -24.45 2.75 -21.51
C THR A 225 -25.09 3.23 -22.82
N VAL A 226 -24.66 4.37 -23.34
CA VAL A 226 -25.16 4.93 -24.60
C VAL A 226 -24.84 4.00 -25.77
N THR A 227 -23.63 3.44 -25.82
CA THR A 227 -23.20 2.48 -26.86
C THR A 227 -24.03 1.21 -26.85
N LEU A 228 -24.30 0.65 -25.67
CA LEU A 228 -25.14 -0.54 -25.54
C LEU A 228 -26.60 -0.27 -25.94
N LEU A 229 -27.15 0.87 -25.53
CA LEU A 229 -28.51 1.28 -25.94
C LEU A 229 -28.57 1.55 -27.45
N TRP A 230 -27.54 2.19 -28.03
CA TRP A 230 -27.50 2.51 -29.45
C TRP A 230 -27.46 1.24 -30.32
N ARG A 231 -26.79 0.18 -29.86
CA ARG A 231 -26.74 -1.11 -30.56
C ARG A 231 -28.10 -1.80 -30.71
N THR A 232 -29.13 -1.34 -29.99
CA THR A 232 -30.50 -1.85 -30.17
C THR A 232 -31.25 -1.23 -31.34
N ARG A 233 -30.68 -0.21 -32.00
CA ARG A 233 -31.30 0.45 -33.14
C ARG A 233 -31.02 -0.26 -34.46
N ASP A 234 -32.06 -0.36 -35.26
CA ASP A 234 -32.00 -0.89 -36.62
C ASP A 234 -31.62 0.17 -37.65
N GLY A 235 -31.05 -0.28 -38.76
CA GLY A 235 -30.75 0.55 -39.93
C GLY A 235 -29.26 0.75 -40.18
N VAL A 236 -28.91 0.93 -41.46
CA VAL A 236 -27.52 1.04 -41.92
C VAL A 236 -26.80 2.25 -41.29
N GLN A 237 -27.50 3.37 -41.14
CA GLN A 237 -26.95 4.56 -40.49
C GLN A 237 -26.64 4.32 -39.02
N ALA A 238 -27.55 3.65 -38.29
CA ALA A 238 -27.35 3.32 -36.90
C ALA A 238 -26.14 2.38 -36.70
N GLN A 239 -25.93 1.44 -37.63
CA GLN A 239 -24.76 0.55 -37.65
C GLN A 239 -23.46 1.35 -37.88
N ALA A 240 -23.43 2.29 -38.82
CA ALA A 240 -22.26 3.14 -39.05
C ALA A 240 -21.94 4.03 -37.84
N ASP A 241 -22.96 4.68 -37.26
CA ASP A 241 -22.81 5.51 -36.06
C ASP A 241 -22.32 4.69 -34.85
N SER A 242 -22.69 3.40 -34.78
CA SER A 242 -22.25 2.50 -33.71
C SER A 242 -20.74 2.23 -33.72
N VAL A 243 -20.10 2.25 -34.89
CA VAL A 243 -18.64 2.09 -35.02
C VAL A 243 -17.93 3.29 -34.43
N LEU A 244 -18.36 4.50 -34.78
CA LEU A 244 -17.80 5.74 -34.23
C LEU A 244 -18.01 5.81 -32.71
N LEU A 245 -19.21 5.46 -32.25
CA LEU A 245 -19.56 5.47 -30.83
C LEU A 245 -18.74 4.43 -30.04
N THR A 246 -18.49 3.26 -30.62
CA THR A 246 -17.61 2.23 -30.02
C THR A 246 -16.16 2.73 -29.96
N ALA A 247 -15.64 3.36 -31.02
CA ALA A 247 -14.31 3.97 -31.02
C ALA A 247 -14.14 5.04 -29.91
N ILE A 248 -15.15 5.90 -29.72
CA ILE A 248 -15.15 6.91 -28.65
C ILE A 248 -15.19 6.24 -27.26
N THR A 249 -15.93 5.14 -27.13
CA THR A 249 -16.02 4.37 -25.88
C THR A 249 -14.69 3.71 -25.55
N ASP A 250 -14.01 3.09 -26.51
CA ASP A 250 -12.69 2.49 -26.32
C ASP A 250 -11.63 3.53 -25.99
N LEU A 251 -11.71 4.73 -26.60
CA LEU A 251 -10.85 5.85 -26.26
C LEU A 251 -11.07 6.32 -24.82
N ALA A 252 -12.33 6.41 -24.37
CA ALA A 252 -12.64 6.74 -22.99
C ALA A 252 -12.10 5.67 -22.02
N ALA A 253 -12.19 4.38 -22.37
CA ALA A 253 -11.61 3.29 -21.60
C ALA A 253 -10.08 3.38 -21.52
N LEU A 254 -9.41 3.74 -22.63
CA LEU A 254 -7.97 4.02 -22.66
C LEU A 254 -7.60 5.16 -21.70
N LEU A 255 -8.31 6.30 -21.77
CA LEU A 255 -8.05 7.45 -20.91
C LEU A 255 -8.28 7.11 -19.43
N LEU A 256 -9.34 6.37 -19.13
CA LEU A 256 -9.62 5.88 -17.78
C LEU A 256 -8.52 4.94 -17.27
N ALA A 257 -8.04 4.01 -18.10
CA ALA A 257 -6.94 3.13 -17.74
C ALA A 257 -5.65 3.93 -17.46
N ALA A 258 -5.32 4.92 -18.31
CA ALA A 258 -4.18 5.79 -18.13
C ALA A 258 -4.27 6.62 -16.83
N LEU A 259 -5.44 7.21 -16.54
CA LEU A 259 -5.67 7.92 -15.27
C LEU A 259 -5.56 6.98 -14.07
N THR A 260 -6.00 5.73 -14.21
CA THR A 260 -5.87 4.71 -13.16
C THR A 260 -4.39 4.34 -12.92
N VAL A 261 -3.57 4.25 -13.97
CA VAL A 261 -2.10 4.10 -13.84
C VAL A 261 -1.50 5.25 -13.03
N LEU A 262 -1.87 6.49 -13.36
CA LEU A 262 -1.38 7.67 -12.65
C LEU A 262 -1.83 7.68 -11.18
N LEU A 263 -3.09 7.32 -10.92
CA LEU A 263 -3.64 7.19 -9.58
C LEU A 263 -2.92 6.14 -8.74
N VAL A 264 -2.69 4.94 -9.29
CA VAL A 264 -1.98 3.87 -8.59
C VAL A 264 -0.54 4.29 -8.31
N ARG A 265 0.16 4.89 -9.27
CA ARG A 265 1.51 5.44 -9.05
C ARG A 265 1.54 6.50 -7.96
N HIS A 266 0.55 7.40 -7.95
CA HIS A 266 0.41 8.44 -6.92
C HIS A 266 0.20 7.82 -5.54
N VAL A 267 -0.78 6.92 -5.38
CA VAL A 267 -1.04 6.23 -4.11
C VAL A 267 0.16 5.41 -3.66
N MET A 268 0.83 4.69 -4.56
CA MET A 268 2.08 4.00 -4.26
C MET A 268 3.14 4.99 -3.76
N SER A 269 3.33 6.13 -4.41
CA SER A 269 4.30 7.15 -3.96
C SER A 269 4.01 7.70 -2.55
N LEU A 270 2.74 7.75 -2.14
CA LEU A 270 2.31 8.12 -0.80
C LEU A 270 2.56 6.98 0.22
N LEU A 271 2.42 5.73 -0.22
CA LEU A 271 2.75 4.53 0.55
C LEU A 271 4.25 4.25 0.66
N ALA A 272 5.11 4.94 -0.09
CA ALA A 272 6.56 4.80 0.05
C ALA A 272 6.86 5.07 1.53
N PRO A 273 7.53 4.15 2.26
CA PRO A 273 7.97 4.46 3.62
C PRO A 273 8.69 5.80 3.52
N MET A 274 8.19 6.81 4.26
CA MET A 274 8.69 8.18 4.20
C MET A 274 10.20 8.14 4.06
N ALA A 275 10.64 8.57 2.89
CA ALA A 275 11.77 7.95 2.26
C ALA A 275 13.05 8.05 3.09
N ALA A 276 13.46 6.93 3.69
CA ALA A 276 14.87 6.70 3.99
C ALA A 276 15.73 6.98 2.74
N GLU A 277 15.16 6.80 1.54
CA GLU A 277 15.73 7.17 0.23
C GLU A 277 15.74 8.69 -0.09
N LYS A 278 14.74 9.49 0.29
CA LYS A 278 14.76 10.97 0.14
C LYS A 278 15.50 11.64 1.30
N LEU A 279 15.62 10.93 2.42
CA LEU A 279 16.43 11.31 3.57
C LEU A 279 17.91 10.93 3.36
N ARG A 280 18.25 10.05 2.40
CA ARG A 280 19.64 9.86 1.93
C ARG A 280 20.11 11.18 1.32
N GLY A 281 20.79 12.00 2.14
CA GLY A 281 21.34 13.29 1.75
C GLY A 281 20.59 14.51 2.29
N SER A 282 19.44 14.35 2.95
CA SER A 282 18.81 15.46 3.66
C SER A 282 19.43 15.59 5.07
N TRP A 283 19.95 16.76 5.40
CA TRP A 283 20.42 17.06 6.73
C TRP A 283 19.29 17.66 7.56
N VAL A 284 19.14 17.21 8.80
CA VAL A 284 18.24 17.87 9.76
C VAL A 284 18.83 19.24 10.07
N ALA A 285 18.25 20.31 9.51
CA ALA A 285 18.74 21.67 9.71
C ALA A 285 18.46 22.19 11.13
N ALA A 286 17.30 21.84 11.70
CA ALA A 286 16.95 22.15 13.09
C ALA A 286 15.79 21.26 13.55
N VAL A 287 15.83 20.84 14.82
CA VAL A 287 14.66 20.27 15.50
C VAL A 287 14.06 21.38 16.36
N ARG A 288 12.83 21.78 16.04
CA ARG A 288 12.05 22.75 16.85
C ARG A 288 11.09 21.97 17.74
N ASP A 289 10.89 22.47 18.96
CA ASP A 289 9.94 21.92 19.95
C ASP A 289 10.22 20.48 20.44
N ALA A 290 11.49 20.05 20.39
CA ALA A 290 11.88 18.82 21.09
C ALA A 290 11.80 19.01 22.60
N PRO A 291 11.18 18.08 23.36
CA PRO A 291 11.32 18.02 24.80
C PRO A 291 12.80 18.03 25.18
N ARG A 292 13.19 18.77 26.24
CA ARG A 292 14.58 18.75 26.71
C ARG A 292 14.96 17.28 26.97
N PRO A 293 16.00 16.76 26.32
CA PRO A 293 16.41 15.38 26.56
C PRO A 293 16.77 15.23 28.03
N GLU A 294 16.25 14.19 28.67
CA GLU A 294 16.64 13.85 30.02
C GLU A 294 18.14 13.51 30.02
N LEU A 295 18.95 14.44 30.54
CA LEU A 295 20.37 14.21 30.72
C LEU A 295 20.53 13.07 31.72
N ARG A 296 21.06 11.93 31.25
CA ARG A 296 21.30 10.79 32.12
C ARG A 296 22.22 11.24 33.27
N PRO A 297 21.81 11.13 34.55
CA PRO A 297 22.51 11.72 35.68
C PRO A 297 23.88 11.07 35.98
N ARG A 298 24.16 9.90 35.40
CA ARG A 298 25.45 9.23 35.52
C ARG A 298 25.92 8.69 34.17
N ARG A 299 27.15 9.05 33.81
CA ARG A 299 27.94 8.39 32.77
C ARG A 299 28.32 7.00 33.28
N THR A 300 28.07 5.96 32.48
CA THR A 300 28.42 4.58 32.88
C THR A 300 29.95 4.48 33.00
N PRO A 301 30.52 3.98 34.13
CA PRO A 301 31.96 4.11 34.44
C PRO A 301 32.94 3.45 33.45
N TRP A 302 32.46 2.54 32.59
CA TRP A 302 33.31 1.74 31.71
C TRP A 302 33.55 2.35 30.32
N ALA A 303 32.95 3.49 29.99
CA ALA A 303 33.15 4.17 28.71
C ALA A 303 34.43 5.04 28.69
N ARG A 304 35.59 4.42 29.01
CA ARG A 304 36.92 4.96 28.68
C ARG A 304 37.58 4.05 27.65
N ARG A 305 37.71 4.53 26.42
CA ARG A 305 38.84 4.34 25.51
C ARG A 305 38.72 5.38 24.40
#